data_AF-A0A7S3LQD6-F1
#
_entry.id   AF-A0A7S3LQD6-F1
#
_cell.length_a   1.000
_cell.length_b   1.000
_cell.length_c   1.000
_cell.angle_alpha   90.00
_cell.angle_beta   90.00
_cell.angle_gamma   90.00
#
_symmetry.space_group_name_H-M   'P 1'
#
loop_
_entity.id
_entity.type
_entity.pdbx_description
1 polymer ?
#
loop_
_entity_poly.entity_id
_entity_poly.type
_entity_poly.pdbx_seq_one_letter_code
_entity_poly.pdbx_strand_id
1 'polypeptide(L)'
;QLSARYKWCVTGTPIGAHGLQDLYGLLLFLEREPFNRLGWWKGTVEGNANFDRLVAIFRNLLWRNTKEDVADELKLPDRHEHVHFLEFSPVERHFYIKQHEEAQRIAILAGSHESSVENAFAPLLRLRQCCCHPQVGSFGIKRGNKG
;
A
#
# COMPACT_ATOMS: atom_id res chain seq x y z
N GLN A 1 6.18 -27.65 -8.44
CA GLN A 1 6.59 -26.85 -9.62
C GLN A 1 5.55 -27.07 -10.72
N LEU A 2 5.05 -26.00 -11.35
CA LEU A 2 4.04 -26.10 -12.40
C LEU A 2 4.74 -26.25 -13.76
N SER A 3 4.44 -27.33 -14.49
CA SER A 3 5.04 -27.63 -15.79
C SER A 3 4.22 -26.99 -16.91
N ALA A 4 4.85 -26.09 -17.67
CA ALA A 4 4.28 -25.47 -18.86
C ALA A 4 5.40 -24.98 -19.78
N ARG A 5 5.19 -25.06 -21.09
CA ARG A 5 6.13 -24.55 -22.11
C ARG A 5 6.22 -23.03 -22.13
N TYR A 6 5.09 -22.35 -21.90
CA TYR A 6 5.00 -20.89 -21.84
C TYR A 6 4.25 -20.50 -20.57
N LYS A 7 4.82 -19.55 -19.82
CA LYS A 7 4.26 -19.06 -18.55
C LYS A 7 4.03 -17.57 -18.67
N TRP A 8 2.85 -17.13 -18.26
CA TRP A 8 2.43 -15.75 -18.29
C TRP A 8 1.93 -15.33 -16.91
N CYS A 9 2.35 -14.15 -16.48
CA CYS A 9 1.81 -13.49 -15.29
C CYS A 9 0.96 -12.31 -15.74
N VAL A 10 -0.30 -12.26 -15.31
CA VAL A 10 -1.22 -11.15 -15.62
C VAL A 10 -1.63 -10.52 -14.30
N THR A 11 -1.24 -9.26 -14.09
CA THR A 11 -1.59 -8.49 -12.88
C THR A 11 -1.63 -7.01 -13.21
N GLY A 12 -2.62 -6.29 -12.67
CA GLY A 12 -2.66 -4.82 -12.75
C GLY A 12 -1.68 -4.12 -11.80
N THR A 13 -1.23 -4.83 -10.76
CA THR A 13 -0.39 -4.31 -9.67
C THR A 13 0.70 -5.34 -9.33
N PRO A 14 1.83 -5.34 -10.04
CA PRO A 14 2.89 -6.34 -9.85
C PRO A 14 3.70 -6.12 -8.55
N ILE A 15 3.61 -4.93 -7.94
CA ILE A 15 4.21 -4.60 -6.65
C ILE A 15 3.06 -4.37 -5.67
N GLY A 16 2.87 -5.31 -4.75
CA GLY A 16 1.84 -5.27 -3.72
C GLY A 16 2.43 -4.96 -2.34
N ALA A 17 1.88 -5.59 -1.30
CA ALA A 17 2.26 -5.36 0.08
C ALA A 17 3.67 -5.87 0.43
N HIS A 18 4.26 -6.76 -0.37
CA HIS A 18 5.61 -7.31 -0.13
C HIS A 18 6.68 -6.65 -0.99
N GLY A 19 6.34 -5.57 -1.71
CA GLY A 19 7.31 -4.75 -2.42
C GLY A 19 8.04 -5.52 -3.52
N LEU A 20 9.38 -5.44 -3.54
CA LEU A 20 10.20 -6.13 -4.55
C LEU A 20 10.10 -7.66 -4.49
N GLN A 21 9.70 -8.24 -3.34
CA GLN A 21 9.52 -9.69 -3.23
C GLN A 21 8.36 -10.20 -4.09
N ASP A 22 7.33 -9.38 -4.30
CA ASP A 22 6.23 -9.73 -5.20
C ASP A 22 6.75 -9.93 -6.62
N LEU A 23 7.64 -9.05 -7.09
CA LEU A 23 8.30 -9.18 -8.40
C LEU A 23 9.18 -10.42 -8.49
N TYR A 24 9.94 -10.73 -7.43
CA TYR A 24 10.75 -11.94 -7.40
C TYR A 24 9.89 -13.21 -7.50
N GLY A 25 8.76 -13.25 -6.81
CA GLY A 25 7.79 -14.34 -6.92
C GLY A 25 7.30 -14.55 -8.35
N LEU A 26 7.01 -13.47 -9.08
CA LEU A 26 6.63 -13.53 -10.50
C LEU A 26 7.77 -14.10 -11.35
N LEU A 27 9.02 -13.65 -11.14
CA LEU A 27 10.19 -14.11 -11.89
C LEU A 27 10.52 -15.58 -11.61
N LEU A 28 10.34 -16.03 -10.36
CA LEU A 28 10.45 -17.44 -9.97
C LEU A 28 9.43 -18.30 -10.71
N PHE A 29 8.18 -17.84 -10.81
CA PHE A 29 7.15 -18.57 -11.56
C PHE A 29 7.47 -18.64 -13.06
N LEU A 30 7.94 -17.54 -13.65
CA LEU A 30 8.33 -17.48 -15.06
C LEU A 30 9.56 -18.33 -15.39
N GLU A 31 10.33 -18.75 -14.38
CA GLU A 31 11.53 -19.61 -14.51
C GLU A 31 12.55 -19.09 -15.53
N ARG A 32 12.65 -17.77 -15.68
CA ARG A 32 13.51 -17.14 -16.68
C ARG A 32 14.89 -16.83 -16.08
N GLU A 33 15.92 -17.51 -16.55
CA GLU A 33 17.31 -17.24 -16.18
C GLU A 33 17.80 -15.89 -16.76
N PRO A 34 18.60 -15.10 -16.01
CA PRO A 34 19.13 -15.34 -14.65
C PRO A 34 18.21 -14.89 -13.50
N PHE A 35 17.00 -14.43 -13.81
CA PHE A 35 16.13 -13.68 -12.89
C PHE A 35 15.48 -14.55 -11.80
N ASN A 36 15.38 -15.86 -12.03
CA ASN A 36 14.88 -16.84 -11.07
C ASN A 36 15.95 -17.32 -10.06
N ARG A 37 17.20 -16.82 -10.14
CA ARG A 37 18.27 -17.18 -9.18
C ARG A 37 18.35 -16.20 -8.01
N LEU A 38 18.24 -16.73 -6.80
CA LEU A 38 18.33 -15.94 -5.57
C LEU A 38 19.64 -15.15 -5.45
N GLY A 39 20.78 -15.75 -5.84
CA GLY A 39 22.08 -15.07 -5.79
C GLY A 39 22.15 -13.87 -6.73
N TRP A 40 21.61 -14.00 -7.95
CA TRP A 40 21.53 -12.89 -8.90
C TRP A 40 20.60 -11.80 -8.36
N TRP A 41 19.42 -12.18 -7.85
CA TRP A 41 18.45 -11.27 -7.27
C TRP A 41 19.04 -10.45 -6.12
N LYS A 42 19.66 -11.11 -5.14
CA LYS A 42 20.30 -10.45 -4.00
C LYS A 42 21.44 -9.52 -4.42
N GLY A 43 22.29 -9.93 -5.36
CA GLY A 43 23.44 -9.11 -5.79
C GLY A 43 23.09 -7.95 -6.72
N THR A 44 22.03 -8.10 -7.52
CA THR A 44 21.67 -7.16 -8.60
C THR A 44 20.51 -6.24 -8.22
N VAL A 45 19.49 -6.77 -7.55
CA VAL A 45 18.23 -6.07 -7.25
C VAL A 45 18.24 -5.52 -5.82
N GLU A 46 18.52 -6.35 -4.82
CA GLU A 46 18.49 -5.92 -3.41
C GLU A 46 19.78 -5.20 -2.99
N GLY A 47 20.95 -5.74 -3.33
CA GLY A 47 22.25 -5.25 -2.85
C GLY A 47 22.79 -4.03 -3.59
N ASN A 48 22.23 -3.70 -4.75
CA ASN A 48 22.60 -2.54 -5.57
C ASN A 48 21.33 -1.89 -6.15
N ALA A 49 20.35 -1.63 -5.28
CA ALA A 49 19.06 -1.07 -5.64
C ALA A 49 19.21 0.31 -6.29
N ASN A 50 19.39 0.33 -7.61
CA ASN A 50 19.35 1.51 -8.45
C ASN A 50 18.06 1.43 -9.27
N PHE A 51 17.21 2.45 -9.12
CA PHE A 51 15.92 2.50 -9.80
C PHE A 51 16.03 2.38 -11.32
N ASP A 52 17.00 3.06 -11.95
CA ASP A 52 17.19 3.02 -13.40
C ASP A 52 17.56 1.61 -13.88
N ARG A 53 18.37 0.90 -13.09
CA ARG A 53 18.74 -0.48 -13.36
C ARG A 53 17.53 -1.42 -13.27
N LEU A 54 16.69 -1.23 -12.24
CA LEU A 54 15.45 -2.01 -12.09
C LEU A 54 14.54 -1.78 -13.29
N VAL A 55 14.33 -0.52 -13.67
CA VAL A 55 13.53 -0.16 -14.86
C VAL A 55 14.10 -0.83 -16.11
N ALA A 56 15.41 -0.80 -16.33
CA ALA A 56 16.04 -1.42 -17.49
C ALA A 56 15.86 -2.94 -17.55
N ILE A 57 15.93 -3.63 -16.41
CA ILE A 57 15.69 -5.08 -16.32
C ILE A 57 14.22 -5.38 -16.63
N PHE A 58 13.31 -4.71 -15.93
CA PHE A 58 11.88 -5.02 -15.97
C PHE A 58 11.19 -4.58 -17.26
N ARG A 59 11.69 -3.55 -17.95
CA ARG A 59 11.16 -3.11 -19.25
C ARG A 59 11.18 -4.20 -20.33
N ASN A 60 12.11 -5.14 -20.22
CA ASN A 60 12.23 -6.27 -21.15
C ASN A 60 11.45 -7.52 -20.72
N LEU A 61 10.85 -7.50 -19.52
CA LEU A 61 10.16 -8.65 -18.91
C LEU A 61 8.67 -8.40 -18.68
N LEU A 62 8.29 -7.15 -18.47
CA LEU A 62 6.93 -6.72 -18.19
C LEU A 62 6.40 -5.89 -19.35
N TRP A 63 5.16 -6.14 -19.72
CA TRP A 63 4.37 -5.28 -20.58
C TRP A 63 3.25 -4.65 -19.73
N ARG A 64 3.12 -3.32 -19.76
CA ARG A 64 2.08 -2.58 -19.04
C ARG A 64 1.52 -1.51 -19.96
N ASN A 65 0.22 -1.57 -20.21
CA ASN A 65 -0.53 -0.48 -20.80
C ASN A 65 -1.18 0.33 -19.67
N THR A 66 -1.09 1.64 -19.72
CA THR A 66 -1.89 2.56 -18.92
C THR A 66 -3.19 2.91 -19.65
N LYS A 67 -4.11 3.63 -18.99
CA LYS A 67 -5.33 4.09 -19.67
C LYS A 67 -5.01 5.10 -20.77
N GLU A 68 -3.95 5.87 -20.59
CA GLU A 68 -3.43 6.82 -21.57
C GLU A 68 -2.92 6.10 -22.83
N ASP A 69 -2.26 4.95 -22.69
CA ASP A 69 -1.75 4.15 -23.82
C ASP A 69 -2.85 3.63 -24.76
N VAL A 70 -4.06 3.44 -24.23
CA VAL A 70 -5.22 2.91 -24.96
C VAL A 70 -6.39 3.90 -25.01
N ALA A 71 -6.13 5.18 -24.71
CA ALA A 71 -7.17 6.21 -24.63
C ALA A 71 -7.90 6.43 -25.97
N ASP A 72 -7.21 6.24 -27.09
CA ASP A 72 -7.81 6.39 -28.43
C ASP A 72 -8.65 5.17 -28.83
N GLU A 73 -8.32 3.98 -28.31
CA GLU A 73 -9.05 2.72 -28.55
C GLU A 73 -10.30 2.63 -27.67
N LEU A 74 -10.17 3.09 -26.43
CA LEU A 74 -11.24 3.17 -25.45
C LEU A 74 -11.81 4.57 -25.54
N LYS A 75 -12.92 4.78 -26.25
CA LYS A 75 -13.71 6.03 -26.20
C LYS A 75 -14.28 6.25 -24.79
N LEU A 76 -13.40 6.54 -23.83
CA LEU A 76 -13.73 6.69 -22.42
C LEU A 76 -14.46 8.03 -22.26
N PRO A 77 -15.56 8.06 -21.49
CA PRO A 77 -16.18 9.32 -21.13
C PRO A 77 -15.21 10.13 -20.24
N ASP A 78 -15.38 11.45 -20.27
CA ASP A 78 -14.60 12.35 -19.42
C ASP A 78 -14.77 11.98 -17.94
N ARG A 79 -13.65 11.95 -17.22
CA ARG A 79 -13.65 11.69 -15.78
C ARG A 79 -14.09 12.95 -15.05
N HIS A 80 -15.28 12.94 -14.47
CA HIS A 80 -15.74 13.98 -13.55
C HIS A 80 -15.46 13.57 -12.09
N GLU A 81 -14.83 14.46 -11.33
CA GLU A 81 -14.58 14.29 -9.90
C GLU A 81 -15.36 15.34 -9.12
N HIS A 82 -16.18 14.90 -8.17
CA HIS A 82 -16.99 15.76 -7.31
C HIS A 82 -16.58 15.55 -5.86
N VAL A 83 -16.05 16.60 -5.23
CA VAL A 83 -15.68 16.57 -3.81
C VAL A 83 -16.84 17.12 -2.99
N HIS A 84 -17.41 16.27 -2.13
CA HIS A 84 -18.46 16.67 -1.18
C HIS A 84 -17.86 16.86 0.21
N PHE A 85 -17.88 18.09 0.71
CA PHE A 85 -17.50 18.38 2.09
C PHE A 85 -18.68 18.06 3.02
N LEU A 86 -18.46 17.17 3.97
CA LEU A 86 -19.45 16.78 4.97
C LEU A 86 -19.10 17.41 6.31
N GLU A 87 -20.12 17.77 7.07
CA GLU A 87 -19.97 18.21 8.46
C GLU A 87 -20.35 17.08 9.41
N PHE A 88 -19.58 16.92 10.48
CA PHE A 88 -19.95 15.99 11.55
C PHE A 88 -21.20 16.46 12.27
N SER A 89 -22.09 15.51 12.53
CA SER A 89 -23.15 15.67 13.53
C SER A 89 -22.55 15.97 14.91
N PRO A 90 -23.33 16.51 15.86
CA PRO A 90 -22.84 16.79 17.20
C PRO A 90 -22.21 15.57 17.90
N VAL A 91 -22.78 14.38 17.68
CA VAL A 91 -22.27 13.13 18.25
C VAL A 91 -20.94 12.74 17.62
N GLU A 92 -20.85 12.71 16.28
CA GLU A 92 -19.62 12.40 15.55
C GLU A 92 -18.49 13.36 15.91
N ARG A 93 -18.80 14.66 15.99
CA ARG A 93 -17.84 15.70 16.36
C ARG A 93 -17.27 15.45 17.74
N HIS A 94 -18.12 15.15 18.71
CA HIS A 94 -17.70 14.82 20.07
C HIS A 94 -16.76 13.61 20.13
N PHE A 95 -17.10 12.54 19.40
CA PHE A 95 -16.24 11.35 19.32
C PHE A 95 -14.91 11.66 18.62
N TYR A 96 -14.94 12.40 17.51
CA TYR A 96 -13.74 12.77 16.77
C TYR A 96 -12.79 13.62 17.62
N ILE A 97 -13.30 14.65 18.30
CA ILE A 97 -12.50 15.52 19.18
C ILE A 97 -11.83 14.70 20.29
N LYS A 98 -12.56 13.80 20.95
CA LYS A 98 -11.98 12.92 21.99
C LYS A 98 -10.84 12.05 21.45
N GLN A 99 -10.98 11.47 20.26
CA GLN A 99 -9.90 10.68 19.66
C GLN A 99 -8.73 11.56 19.19
N HIS A 100 -9.01 12.80 18.77
CA HIS A 100 -7.99 13.76 18.38
C HIS A 100 -7.12 14.19 19.57
N GLU A 101 -7.74 14.52 20.70
CA GLU A 101 -7.02 14.85 21.94
C GLU A 101 -6.12 13.70 22.38
N GLU A 102 -6.61 12.46 22.32
CA GLU A 102 -5.82 11.28 22.66
C GLU A 102 -4.66 11.06 21.68
N ALA A 103 -4.89 11.24 20.38
CA ALA A 103 -3.84 11.18 19.37
C ALA A 103 -2.76 12.25 19.60
N GLN A 104 -3.17 13.47 19.96
CA GLN A 104 -2.24 14.56 20.30
C GLN A 104 -1.41 14.23 21.54
N ARG A 105 -2.00 13.67 22.59
CA ARG A 105 -1.25 13.22 23.78
C ARG A 105 -0.20 12.18 23.42
N ILE A 106 -0.57 11.17 22.64
CA ILE A 106 0.36 10.13 22.19
C ILE A 106 1.50 10.74 21.37
N ALA A 107 1.19 11.67 20.46
CA ALA A 107 2.21 12.35 19.65
C ALA A 107 3.18 13.17 20.52
N ILE A 108 2.68 13.89 21.53
CA ILE A 108 3.51 14.66 22.47
C ILE A 108 4.41 13.73 23.29
N LEU A 109 3.86 12.63 23.80
CA LEU A 109 4.60 11.64 24.60
C LEU A 109 5.69 10.91 23.80
N ALA A 110 5.45 10.68 22.50
CA ALA A 110 6.40 9.99 21.65
C ALA A 110 7.64 10.87 21.31
N GLY A 111 7.48 12.19 21.27
CA GLY A 111 8.58 13.13 20.97
C GLY A 111 9.12 12.99 19.54
N SER A 112 10.28 13.60 19.26
CA SER A 112 10.92 13.59 17.92
C SER A 112 11.77 12.33 17.64
N HIS A 113 11.41 11.18 18.21
CA HIS A 113 12.11 9.92 17.93
C HIS A 113 11.54 9.23 16.67
N GLU A 114 12.37 8.58 15.86
CA GLU A 114 11.93 7.82 14.67
C GLU A 114 10.91 6.70 15.01
N SER A 115 11.02 6.07 16.18
CA SER A 115 10.04 5.09 16.68
C SER A 115 8.65 5.70 16.94
N SER A 116 8.53 7.03 16.95
CA SER A 116 7.26 7.75 17.12
C SER A 116 6.38 7.70 15.88
N VAL A 117 6.96 7.56 14.68
CA VAL A 117 6.20 7.51 13.43
C VAL A 117 5.36 6.22 13.38
N GLU A 118 5.94 5.10 13.79
CA GLU A 118 5.21 3.82 13.88
C GLU A 118 4.09 3.88 14.92
N ASN A 119 4.34 4.53 16.05
CA ASN A 119 3.36 4.75 17.11
C ASN A 119 2.24 5.72 16.72
N ALA A 120 2.44 6.55 15.67
CA ALA A 120 1.45 7.50 15.18
C ALA A 120 0.39 6.85 14.25
N PHE A 121 0.68 5.69 13.66
CA PHE A 121 -0.25 5.06 12.72
C PHE A 121 -1.58 4.64 13.36
N ALA A 122 -1.55 4.06 14.56
CA ALA A 122 -2.76 3.61 15.24
C ALA A 122 -3.69 4.78 15.65
N PRO A 123 -3.20 5.89 16.22
CA PRO A 123 -4.00 7.10 16.43
C PRO A 123 -4.56 7.70 15.13
N LEU A 124 -3.74 7.81 14.07
CA LEU A 124 -4.19 8.35 12.78
C LEU A 124 -5.26 7.49 12.14
N LEU A 125 -5.11 6.16 12.20
CA LEU A 125 -6.11 5.23 11.71
C LEU A 125 -7.45 5.40 12.46
N ARG A 126 -7.41 5.57 13.78
CA ARG A 126 -8.61 5.82 14.60
C ARG A 126 -9.31 7.12 14.20
N LEU A 127 -8.57 8.20 13.96
CA LEU A 127 -9.14 9.45 13.44
C LEU A 127 -9.84 9.25 12.10
N ARG A 128 -9.21 8.54 11.16
CA ARG A 128 -9.82 8.22 9.85
C ARG A 128 -11.08 7.37 10.00
N GLN A 129 -11.10 6.42 10.93
CA GLN A 129 -12.28 5.61 11.24
C GLN A 129 -13.42 6.44 11.82
N CYS A 130 -13.12 7.42 12.69
CA CYS A 130 -14.11 8.34 13.23
C CYS A 130 -14.74 9.23 12.16
N CYS A 131 -14.01 9.58 11.09
CA CYS A 131 -14.59 10.29 9.95
C CYS A 131 -15.64 9.46 9.20
N CYS A 132 -15.55 8.13 9.25
CA CYS A 132 -16.52 7.25 8.57
C CYS A 132 -17.75 7.00 9.45
N HIS A 133 -17.54 6.59 10.72
CA HIS A 133 -18.62 6.36 11.67
C HIS A 133 -18.09 6.23 13.11
N PRO A 134 -18.76 6.78 14.15
CA PRO A 134 -18.29 6.72 15.54
C PRO A 134 -18.05 5.30 16.06
N GLN A 135 -18.91 4.35 15.65
CA GLN A 135 -18.80 2.96 16.10
C GLN A 135 -17.55 2.26 15.54
N VAL A 136 -17.05 2.65 14.36
CA VAL A 136 -15.86 2.05 13.76
C VAL A 136 -14.60 2.51 14.49
N GLY A 137 -14.52 3.79 14.85
CA GLY A 137 -13.44 4.31 15.70
C GLY A 137 -13.51 3.84 17.17
N SER A 138 -14.66 3.31 17.60
CA SER A 138 -14.88 2.84 18.97
C SER A 138 -14.41 1.41 19.25
N PHE A 139 -13.97 0.64 18.25
CA PHE A 139 -13.42 -0.71 18.46
C PHE A 139 -12.08 -0.74 19.26
N GLY A 140 -11.54 0.42 19.64
CA GLY A 140 -10.53 0.55 20.70
C GLY A 140 -11.09 0.43 22.13
N ILE A 141 -12.42 0.45 22.33
CA ILE A 141 -13.10 0.29 23.62
C ILE A 141 -13.67 -1.14 23.71
N LYS A 142 -12.80 -2.15 23.72
CA LYS A 142 -12.99 -3.49 24.35
C LYS A 142 -11.85 -4.44 23.97
N ARG A 143 -10.71 -4.29 24.65
CA ARG A 143 -9.86 -5.40 25.08
C ARG A 143 -9.33 -5.07 26.48
N GLY A 144 -10.26 -5.04 27.43
CA GLY A 144 -9.93 -5.19 28.84
C GLY A 144 -9.45 -6.62 29.08
N ASN A 145 -8.40 -6.73 29.89
CA ASN A 145 -7.83 -7.96 30.43
C ASN A 145 -8.84 -9.10 30.57
N LYS A 146 -8.47 -10.27 30.03
CA LYS A 146 -8.97 -11.54 30.54
C LYS A 146 -7.76 -12.37 30.98
N GLY A 147 -7.72 -12.66 32.28
CA GLY A 147 -7.02 -13.79 32.89
C GLY A 147 -5.52 -13.66 32.95
#